data_AF-A0A809SAA4-F1
#
_entry.id   AF-A0A809SAA4-F1
#
_cell.length_a   1.000
_cell.length_b   1.000
_cell.length_c   1.000
_cell.angle_alpha   90.00
_cell.angle_beta   90.00
_cell.angle_gamma   90.00
#
_symmetry.space_group_name_H-M   'P 1'
#
loop_
_entity.id
_entity.type
_entity.pdbx_description
1 polymer ?
#
loop_
_entity_poly.entity_id
_entity_poly.type
_entity_poly.pdbx_seq_one_letter_code
_entity_poly.pdbx_strand_id
1 'polypeptide(L)'
;MTEAPEDRRIPSAFVARASWIVFSFALFLRLIGIGWGLPDDLHHFSYHPDETVNVLVAQQIEPAKLDFDPDFYNYGTVYLTVLSVGSSLAGALMGSGTEDPTAVYGFLGKSILMGRLASSLAGAGSVVVVFLLLRRWVRIRFAFAGALLLAVAPAHVVHSRFATVDILAALFVALCLHFSLKLLRAPSEPERDEVFNRKQVLLAALFAGMAAGTKYNAGLVVLAILAAIWLAKPKRPAMLTAQVIGVAAVAFALSTPGVFTNSEAFWRDFSYELSHAREGHGLVFVGRGPGFLYHLLNLAVGFGLIASLFGAVGLVTPRPEYRRVAWIVLAFAAPYYVLMGGSNVMFLRYTFPLMAVLSVGAGLLLDRWKDAPRANAAAVAIWFLAFAGIDGTGLMQAARTSVWMNGPDPRDTTARLLIENMKKEPGTTVGLASDPWYYTPPLEPSVGMPRPAFLRSGAEYMAGLAQQGIFRYAPADFSQRIDFDDRLLSEMNPTYVVFSSFEASDLDRLSRQRELPEKFRGQVEQYRRFMDQLKEGYEPFVAVGGGVPQVHDLEYIRPTIWVWKRK
;
A
#
# COMPACT_ATOMS: atom_id res chain seq x y z
N MET A 1 21.54 10.58 46.84
CA MET A 1 20.08 10.74 46.93
C MET A 1 19.57 11.05 45.54
N THR A 2 19.12 10.03 44.83
CA THR A 2 18.49 10.16 43.51
C THR A 2 17.12 10.80 43.70
N GLU A 3 16.91 11.97 43.09
CA GLU A 3 15.58 12.58 42.98
C GLU A 3 14.57 11.52 42.52
N ALA A 4 13.44 11.45 43.22
CA ALA A 4 12.32 10.63 42.82
C ALA A 4 11.93 11.00 41.38
N PRO A 5 11.58 10.03 40.51
CA PRO A 5 11.21 10.35 39.15
C PRO A 5 10.01 11.29 39.16
N GLU A 6 10.15 12.47 38.53
CA GLU A 6 9.04 13.36 38.19
C GLU A 6 7.82 12.52 37.82
N ASP A 7 6.70 12.80 38.48
CA ASP A 7 5.47 12.03 38.43
C ASP A 7 5.08 11.75 36.98
N ARG A 8 5.38 10.54 36.49
CA ARG A 8 5.11 10.09 35.11
C ARG A 8 3.60 9.93 34.83
N ARG A 9 2.74 10.31 35.77
CA ARG A 9 1.29 10.31 35.60
C ARG A 9 0.86 11.47 34.74
N ILE A 10 0.82 11.21 33.44
CA ILE A 10 0.21 12.11 32.48
C ILE A 10 -1.32 12.04 32.66
N PRO A 11 -2.00 13.17 32.93
CA PRO A 11 -3.45 13.17 33.08
C PRO A 11 -4.15 12.54 31.87
N SER A 12 -5.19 11.74 32.11
CA SER A 12 -5.94 11.06 31.05
C SER A 12 -6.49 12.05 30.01
N ALA A 13 -6.94 13.21 30.46
CA ALA A 13 -7.40 14.31 29.61
C ALA A 13 -6.28 14.83 28.67
N PHE A 14 -5.03 14.90 29.14
CA PHE A 14 -3.90 15.30 28.32
C PHE A 14 -3.59 14.23 27.26
N VAL A 15 -3.59 12.96 27.66
CA VAL A 15 -3.38 11.84 26.72
C VAL A 15 -4.45 11.85 25.64
N ALA A 16 -5.72 12.06 25.99
CA ALA A 16 -6.82 12.14 25.04
C ALA A 16 -6.62 13.31 24.05
N ARG A 17 -6.29 14.51 24.53
CA ARG A 17 -5.99 15.67 23.68
C ARG A 17 -4.80 15.41 22.75
N ALA A 18 -3.72 14.84 23.28
CA ALA A 18 -2.54 14.47 22.52
C ALA A 18 -2.87 13.46 21.40
N SER A 19 -3.64 12.42 21.71
CA SER A 19 -4.11 11.44 20.73
C SER A 19 -4.94 12.10 19.64
N TRP A 20 -5.84 13.02 19.98
CA TRP A 20 -6.62 13.77 18.99
C TRP A 20 -5.74 14.65 18.09
N ILE A 21 -4.76 15.36 18.64
CA ILE A 21 -3.83 16.18 17.85
C ILE A 21 -3.08 15.32 16.83
N VAL A 22 -2.51 14.19 17.28
CA VAL A 22 -1.78 13.25 16.42
C VAL A 22 -2.71 12.68 15.34
N PHE A 23 -3.92 12.28 15.73
CA PHE A 23 -4.92 11.73 14.82
C PHE A 23 -5.31 12.76 13.75
N SER A 24 -5.69 13.97 14.15
CA SER A 24 -6.13 15.03 13.25
C SER A 24 -5.02 15.45 12.29
N PHE A 25 -3.78 15.57 12.76
CA PHE A 25 -2.64 15.86 11.89
C PHE A 25 -2.40 14.74 10.86
N ALA A 26 -2.37 13.48 11.31
CA ALA A 26 -2.15 12.34 10.44
C ALA A 26 -3.29 12.15 9.43
N LEU A 27 -4.54 12.35 9.86
CA LEU A 27 -5.72 12.27 9.01
C LEU A 27 -5.73 13.40 7.98
N PHE A 28 -5.44 14.64 8.39
CA PHE A 28 -5.37 15.79 7.49
C PHE A 28 -4.46 15.51 6.29
N LEU A 29 -3.23 15.03 6.52
CA LEU A 29 -2.30 14.68 5.44
C LEU A 29 -2.85 13.59 4.50
N ARG A 30 -3.65 12.66 5.03
CA ARG A 30 -4.23 11.54 4.28
C ARG A 30 -5.51 11.93 3.53
N LEU A 31 -6.17 13.04 3.89
CA LEU A 31 -7.33 13.52 3.15
C LEU A 31 -6.96 14.39 1.95
N ILE A 32 -5.76 14.98 1.92
CA ILE A 32 -5.27 15.79 0.79
C ILE A 32 -5.01 14.88 -0.42
N GLY A 33 -5.71 15.13 -1.53
CA GLY A 33 -5.62 14.32 -2.75
C GLY A 33 -6.36 12.98 -2.66
N ILE A 34 -7.29 12.81 -1.71
CA ILE A 34 -8.06 11.56 -1.59
C ILE A 34 -8.97 11.29 -2.79
N GLY A 35 -9.31 12.32 -3.57
CA GLY A 35 -10.11 12.21 -4.80
C GLY A 35 -9.32 11.81 -6.04
N TRP A 36 -8.00 11.64 -5.95
CA TRP A 36 -7.12 11.38 -7.08
C TRP A 36 -7.55 10.16 -7.91
N GLY A 37 -7.72 10.33 -9.22
CA GLY A 37 -8.01 9.23 -10.15
C GLY A 37 -9.28 8.46 -9.82
N LEU A 38 -10.25 9.06 -9.12
CA LEU A 38 -11.61 8.53 -9.02
C LEU A 38 -12.31 8.65 -10.37
N PRO A 39 -13.28 7.75 -10.68
CA PRO A 39 -14.09 7.86 -11.88
C PRO A 39 -14.68 9.27 -12.09
N ASP A 40 -14.60 9.76 -13.32
CA ASP A 40 -15.15 11.03 -13.77
C ASP A 40 -15.62 10.93 -15.24
N ASP A 41 -15.91 12.08 -15.87
CA ASP A 41 -16.39 12.14 -17.26
C ASP A 41 -15.34 11.67 -18.29
N LEU A 42 -14.05 11.71 -17.92
CA LEU A 42 -12.95 11.32 -18.79
C LEU A 42 -12.62 9.83 -18.65
N HIS A 43 -12.80 9.24 -17.45
CA HIS A 43 -12.54 7.83 -17.22
C HIS A 43 -13.50 7.19 -16.19
N HIS A 44 -13.98 5.99 -16.49
CA HIS A 44 -14.98 5.27 -15.69
C HIS A 44 -14.39 4.44 -14.54
N PHE A 45 -13.08 4.22 -14.53
CA PHE A 45 -12.39 3.33 -13.59
C PHE A 45 -11.30 4.06 -12.82
N SER A 46 -10.88 3.49 -11.68
CA SER A 46 -9.80 4.09 -10.89
C SER A 46 -8.45 3.95 -11.58
N TYR A 47 -7.60 4.96 -11.39
CA TYR A 47 -6.19 4.90 -11.75
C TYR A 47 -5.32 4.02 -10.86
N HIS A 48 -5.86 3.46 -9.78
CA HIS A 48 -5.23 2.40 -9.02
C HIS A 48 -5.75 1.02 -9.49
N PRO A 49 -4.87 0.06 -9.83
CA PRO A 49 -5.28 -1.21 -10.46
C PRO A 49 -6.24 -2.05 -9.62
N ASP A 50 -6.06 -2.05 -8.30
CA ASP A 50 -6.80 -2.95 -7.41
C ASP A 50 -8.14 -2.39 -6.91
N GLU A 51 -8.35 -1.07 -6.95
CA GLU A 51 -9.50 -0.46 -6.24
C GLU A 51 -10.83 -0.85 -6.84
N THR A 52 -10.94 -0.79 -8.17
CA THR A 52 -12.14 -1.22 -8.89
C THR A 52 -12.42 -2.70 -8.63
N VAL A 53 -11.40 -3.56 -8.70
CA VAL A 53 -11.57 -5.00 -8.45
C VAL A 53 -12.04 -5.25 -7.02
N ASN A 54 -11.41 -4.62 -6.03
CA ASN A 54 -11.78 -4.79 -4.63
C ASN A 54 -13.22 -4.36 -4.36
N VAL A 55 -13.69 -3.26 -4.95
CA VAL A 55 -15.08 -2.80 -4.79
C VAL A 55 -16.07 -3.75 -5.45
N LEU A 56 -15.76 -4.23 -6.67
CA LEU A 56 -16.61 -5.19 -7.38
C LEU A 56 -16.74 -6.52 -6.62
N VAL A 57 -15.62 -7.05 -6.11
CA VAL A 57 -15.61 -8.24 -5.24
C VAL A 57 -16.39 -7.98 -3.95
N ALA A 58 -16.21 -6.81 -3.33
CA ALA A 58 -16.92 -6.46 -2.10
C ALA A 58 -18.45 -6.40 -2.28
N GLN A 59 -18.98 -6.14 -3.48
CA GLN A 59 -20.43 -6.16 -3.72
C GLN A 59 -21.05 -7.57 -3.60
N GLN A 60 -20.24 -8.64 -3.62
CA GLN A 60 -20.72 -10.01 -3.41
C GLN A 60 -21.00 -10.32 -1.93
N ILE A 61 -20.40 -9.54 -1.02
CA ILE A 61 -20.56 -9.72 0.42
C ILE A 61 -21.82 -8.95 0.86
N GLU A 62 -22.74 -9.64 1.54
CA GLU A 62 -23.96 -9.08 2.12
C GLU A 62 -24.03 -9.28 3.65
N PRO A 63 -23.34 -8.45 4.46
CA PRO A 63 -23.27 -8.64 5.91
C PRO A 63 -24.64 -8.67 6.61
N ALA A 64 -25.63 -7.95 6.08
CA ALA A 64 -26.99 -7.91 6.61
C ALA A 64 -27.71 -9.27 6.50
N LYS A 65 -27.31 -10.12 5.55
CA LYS A 65 -27.82 -11.49 5.37
C LYS A 65 -26.90 -12.55 5.99
N LEU A 66 -25.85 -12.12 6.71
CA LEU A 66 -24.76 -12.97 7.20
C LEU A 66 -24.03 -13.72 6.07
N ASP A 67 -24.05 -13.17 4.86
CA ASP A 67 -23.25 -13.67 3.74
C ASP A 67 -21.95 -12.89 3.65
N PHE A 68 -20.84 -13.61 3.79
CA PHE A 68 -19.50 -13.06 3.76
C PHE A 68 -18.61 -13.78 2.74
N ASP A 69 -19.20 -14.45 1.75
CA ASP A 69 -18.43 -15.12 0.70
C ASP A 69 -18.15 -14.16 -0.47
N PRO A 70 -16.89 -13.69 -0.66
CA PRO A 70 -16.51 -12.92 -1.84
C PRO A 70 -16.21 -13.75 -3.09
N ASP A 71 -16.19 -15.09 -3.00
CA ASP A 71 -15.62 -16.02 -4.01
C ASP A 71 -14.21 -15.62 -4.51
N PHE A 72 -13.50 -14.85 -3.68
CA PHE A 72 -12.19 -14.27 -3.95
C PHE A 72 -11.40 -14.17 -2.66
N TYR A 73 -10.36 -14.99 -2.54
CA TYR A 73 -9.56 -15.16 -1.31
C TYR A 73 -8.06 -14.92 -1.53
N ASN A 74 -7.69 -14.06 -2.50
CA ASN A 74 -6.30 -13.57 -2.59
C ASN A 74 -5.91 -12.75 -1.33
N TYR A 75 -6.91 -12.22 -0.63
CA TYR A 75 -6.79 -11.62 0.68
C TYR A 75 -7.89 -12.16 1.60
N GLY A 76 -7.76 -11.94 2.92
CA GLY A 76 -8.85 -12.25 3.83
C GLY A 76 -10.04 -11.27 3.68
N THR A 77 -11.21 -11.67 4.17
CA THR A 77 -12.47 -10.99 3.89
C THR A 77 -12.66 -9.67 4.65
N VAL A 78 -11.90 -9.38 5.71
CA VAL A 78 -12.13 -8.22 6.59
C VAL A 78 -12.24 -6.90 5.83
N TYR A 79 -11.27 -6.62 4.96
CA TYR A 79 -11.25 -5.35 4.23
C TYR A 79 -12.37 -5.28 3.19
N LEU A 80 -12.68 -6.39 2.53
CA LEU A 80 -13.77 -6.49 1.58
C LEU A 80 -15.12 -6.27 2.27
N THR A 81 -15.31 -6.78 3.49
CA THR A 81 -16.49 -6.47 4.31
C THR A 81 -16.57 -4.98 4.65
N VAL A 82 -15.45 -4.33 5.01
CA VAL A 82 -15.41 -2.88 5.24
C VAL A 82 -15.82 -2.11 3.98
N LEU A 83 -15.35 -2.54 2.81
CA LEU A 83 -15.75 -1.96 1.53
C LEU A 83 -17.23 -2.18 1.20
N SER A 84 -17.78 -3.37 1.45
CA SER A 84 -19.20 -3.68 1.25
C SER A 84 -20.09 -2.76 2.10
N VAL A 85 -19.78 -2.62 3.40
CA VAL A 85 -20.48 -1.72 4.31
C VAL A 85 -20.32 -0.26 3.86
N GLY A 86 -19.11 0.13 3.44
CA GLY A 86 -18.85 1.47 2.90
C GLY A 86 -19.66 1.78 1.64
N SER A 87 -19.77 0.82 0.72
CA SER A 87 -20.55 0.93 -0.52
C SER A 87 -22.04 1.02 -0.22
N SER A 88 -22.53 0.21 0.73
CA SER A 88 -23.91 0.28 1.21
C SER A 88 -24.24 1.66 1.79
N LEU A 89 -23.32 2.23 2.57
CA LEU A 89 -23.47 3.58 3.13
C LEU A 89 -23.43 4.66 2.03
N ALA A 90 -22.54 4.52 1.05
CA ALA A 90 -22.51 5.41 -0.11
C ALA A 90 -23.84 5.39 -0.87
N GLY A 91 -24.42 4.20 -1.07
CA GLY A 91 -25.72 4.04 -1.73
C GLY A 91 -26.84 4.71 -0.94
N ALA A 92 -26.87 4.53 0.38
CA ALA A 92 -27.88 5.11 1.27
C ALA A 92 -27.78 6.64 1.38
N LEU A 93 -26.58 7.21 1.44
CA LEU A 93 -26.37 8.65 1.66
C LEU A 93 -26.26 9.46 0.37
N MET A 94 -25.80 8.84 -0.73
CA MET A 94 -25.40 9.54 -1.94
C MET A 94 -26.05 8.95 -3.21
N GLY A 95 -26.92 7.95 -3.08
CA GLY A 95 -27.61 7.27 -4.17
C GLY A 95 -26.85 6.05 -4.72
N SER A 96 -27.59 4.98 -5.05
CA SER A 96 -27.06 3.68 -5.52
C SER A 96 -26.72 3.62 -7.01
N GLY A 97 -27.02 4.66 -7.78
CA GLY A 97 -26.57 4.78 -9.17
C GLY A 97 -27.16 3.77 -10.16
N THR A 98 -28.43 3.41 -10.02
CA THR A 98 -29.04 2.25 -10.72
C THR A 98 -29.79 2.60 -12.00
N GLU A 99 -29.77 3.85 -12.46
CA GLU A 99 -30.68 4.33 -13.52
C GLU A 99 -30.00 4.41 -14.90
N ASP A 100 -28.71 4.72 -14.99
CA ASP A 100 -27.94 4.78 -16.24
C ASP A 100 -26.44 4.39 -16.03
N PRO A 101 -25.65 4.16 -17.11
CA PRO A 101 -24.23 3.80 -16.98
C PRO A 101 -23.40 4.83 -16.21
N THR A 102 -23.68 6.13 -16.38
CA THR A 102 -22.96 7.22 -15.70
C THR A 102 -23.18 7.16 -14.19
N ALA A 103 -24.41 6.85 -13.76
CA ALA A 103 -24.79 6.68 -12.38
C ALA A 103 -24.08 5.47 -11.73
N VAL A 104 -23.86 4.38 -12.48
CA VAL A 104 -23.10 3.20 -12.03
C VAL A 104 -21.64 3.57 -11.74
N TYR A 105 -20.97 4.30 -12.63
CA TYR A 105 -19.58 4.72 -12.41
C TYR A 105 -19.46 5.79 -11.32
N GLY A 106 -20.45 6.67 -11.19
CA GLY A 106 -20.55 7.59 -10.05
C GLY A 106 -20.68 6.84 -8.72
N PHE A 107 -21.46 5.76 -8.67
CA PHE A 107 -21.56 4.90 -7.48
C PHE A 107 -20.26 4.14 -7.19
N LEU A 108 -19.56 3.64 -8.22
CA LEU A 108 -18.24 3.05 -8.09
C LEU A 108 -17.24 4.04 -7.47
N GLY A 109 -17.20 5.28 -7.97
CA GLY A 109 -16.32 6.32 -7.42
C GLY A 109 -16.61 6.64 -5.95
N LYS A 110 -17.89 6.76 -5.57
CA LYS A 110 -18.30 6.95 -4.17
C LYS A 110 -17.90 5.76 -3.28
N SER A 111 -18.05 4.54 -3.77
CA SER A 111 -17.68 3.32 -3.05
C SER A 111 -16.16 3.22 -2.83
N ILE A 112 -15.36 3.56 -3.85
CA ILE A 112 -13.90 3.65 -3.74
C ILE A 112 -13.52 4.72 -2.71
N LEU A 113 -14.15 5.90 -2.76
CA LEU A 113 -13.90 6.97 -1.80
C LEU A 113 -14.17 6.52 -0.34
N MET A 114 -15.23 5.76 -0.10
CA MET A 114 -15.51 5.18 1.23
C MET A 114 -14.41 4.20 1.68
N GLY A 115 -13.87 3.39 0.76
CA GLY A 115 -12.71 2.54 1.02
C GLY A 115 -11.43 3.33 1.34
N ARG A 116 -11.18 4.42 0.60
CA ARG A 116 -10.06 5.33 0.87
C ARG A 116 -10.20 6.02 2.21
N LEU A 117 -11.42 6.42 2.61
CA LEU A 117 -11.69 6.98 3.93
C LEU A 117 -11.41 5.95 5.04
N ALA A 118 -11.83 4.69 4.87
CA ALA A 118 -11.50 3.63 5.81
C ALA A 118 -9.99 3.42 5.94
N SER A 119 -9.25 3.40 4.82
CA SER A 119 -7.79 3.31 4.81
C SER A 119 -7.11 4.54 5.43
N SER A 120 -7.65 5.74 5.22
CA SER A 120 -7.15 6.99 5.80
C SER A 120 -7.35 7.04 7.31
N LEU A 121 -8.52 6.62 7.79
CA LEU A 121 -8.81 6.48 9.22
C LEU A 121 -7.94 5.40 9.86
N ALA A 122 -7.77 4.26 9.18
CA ALA A 122 -6.89 3.20 9.66
C ALA A 122 -5.44 3.70 9.76
N GLY A 123 -4.99 4.44 8.76
CA GLY A 123 -3.63 4.96 8.72
C GLY A 123 -3.36 6.03 9.78
N ALA A 124 -4.31 6.93 10.04
CA ALA A 124 -4.23 7.87 11.16
C ALA A 124 -4.33 7.14 12.53
N GLY A 125 -5.16 6.10 12.61
CA GLY A 125 -5.27 5.21 13.76
C GLY A 125 -3.94 4.55 14.11
N SER A 126 -3.18 4.07 13.12
CA SER A 126 -1.85 3.45 13.34
C SER A 126 -0.89 4.41 14.03
N VAL A 127 -0.91 5.69 13.64
CA VAL A 127 -0.09 6.75 14.27
C VAL A 127 -0.47 6.94 15.73
N VAL A 128 -1.78 6.99 16.04
CA VAL A 128 -2.27 7.10 17.43
C VAL A 128 -1.86 5.86 18.24
N VAL A 129 -1.96 4.66 17.67
CA VAL A 129 -1.60 3.42 18.36
C VAL A 129 -0.10 3.38 18.67
N VAL A 130 0.77 3.81 17.75
CA VAL A 130 2.20 3.96 17.99
C VAL A 130 2.48 4.98 19.10
N PHE A 131 1.80 6.13 19.09
CA PHE A 131 1.88 7.11 20.18
C PHE A 131 1.47 6.51 21.53
N LEU A 132 0.32 5.83 21.58
CA LEU A 132 -0.22 5.20 22.80
C LEU A 132 0.66 4.07 23.32
N LEU A 133 1.31 3.32 22.43
CA LEU A 133 2.32 2.33 22.76
C LEU A 133 3.53 3.03 23.38
N LEU A 134 4.14 3.98 22.68
CA LEU A 134 5.38 4.64 23.10
C LEU A 134 5.25 5.41 24.42
N ARG A 135 4.16 6.15 24.64
CA ARG A 135 3.99 7.00 25.83
C ARG A 135 4.01 6.24 27.16
N ARG A 136 3.85 4.91 27.13
CA ARG A 136 3.96 4.05 28.32
C ARG A 136 5.42 3.87 28.74
N TRP A 137 6.34 3.94 27.78
CA TRP A 137 7.73 3.55 27.93
C TRP A 137 8.68 4.74 27.95
N VAL A 138 8.43 5.74 27.11
CA VAL A 138 9.29 6.91 26.94
C VAL A 138 8.57 8.20 27.32
N ARG A 139 9.32 9.31 27.50
CA ARG A 139 8.72 10.64 27.73
C ARG A 139 7.79 11.00 26.58
N ILE A 140 6.68 11.68 26.91
CA ILE A 140 5.60 11.92 25.94
C ILE A 140 6.04 12.65 24.68
N ARG A 141 6.97 13.61 24.78
CA ARG A 141 7.54 14.31 23.60
C ARG A 141 8.21 13.36 22.61
N PHE A 142 8.83 12.26 23.07
CA PHE A 142 9.45 11.27 22.20
C PHE A 142 8.46 10.22 21.72
N ALA A 143 7.37 9.98 22.46
CA ALA A 143 6.23 9.24 21.94
C ALA A 143 5.58 9.98 20.76
N PHE A 144 5.40 11.31 20.88
CA PHE A 144 4.98 12.16 19.78
C PHE A 144 5.95 12.11 18.61
N ALA A 145 7.25 12.30 18.86
CA ALA A 145 8.26 12.29 17.82
C ALA A 145 8.32 10.97 17.04
N GLY A 146 8.25 9.82 17.73
CA GLY A 146 8.20 8.51 17.08
C GLY A 146 6.94 8.33 16.24
N ALA A 147 5.77 8.71 16.77
CA ALA A 147 4.51 8.65 16.03
C ALA A 147 4.50 9.58 14.81
N LEU A 148 5.05 10.79 14.91
CA LEU A 148 5.11 11.76 13.82
C LEU A 148 5.92 11.26 12.62
N LEU A 149 6.95 10.43 12.80
CA LEU A 149 7.64 9.80 11.68
C LEU A 149 6.71 8.89 10.86
N LEU A 150 5.83 8.12 11.50
CA LEU A 150 4.80 7.35 10.80
C LEU A 150 3.72 8.24 10.18
N ALA A 151 3.39 9.36 10.83
CA ALA A 151 2.40 10.30 10.33
C ALA A 151 2.79 10.88 8.96
N VAL A 152 4.08 11.13 8.76
CA VAL A 152 4.66 11.73 7.54
C VAL A 152 5.37 10.72 6.63
N ALA A 153 5.36 9.42 6.95
CA ALA A 153 5.97 8.38 6.14
C ALA A 153 5.35 8.35 4.72
N PRO A 154 6.10 8.70 3.65
CA PRO A 154 5.50 8.97 2.34
C PRO A 154 4.63 7.83 1.80
N ALA A 155 5.11 6.59 1.84
CA ALA A 155 4.35 5.46 1.32
C ALA A 155 3.13 5.15 2.18
N HIS A 156 3.25 5.30 3.51
CA HIS A 156 2.10 5.10 4.40
C HIS A 156 1.03 6.18 4.17
N VAL A 157 1.40 7.44 3.88
CA VAL A 157 0.47 8.52 3.55
C VAL A 157 -0.19 8.28 2.19
N VAL A 158 0.58 7.91 1.17
CA VAL A 158 0.08 7.56 -0.17
C VAL A 158 -0.91 6.41 -0.12
N HIS A 159 -0.52 5.27 0.45
CA HIS A 159 -1.39 4.09 0.45
C HIS A 159 -2.57 4.20 1.41
N SER A 160 -2.56 5.16 2.35
CA SER A 160 -3.77 5.49 3.13
C SER A 160 -4.88 6.09 2.25
N ARG A 161 -4.55 6.54 1.04
CA ARG A 161 -5.47 7.12 0.05
C ARG A 161 -5.82 6.14 -1.07
N PHE A 162 -5.46 4.87 -0.93
CA PHE A 162 -5.90 3.81 -1.82
C PHE A 162 -6.81 2.85 -1.06
N ALA A 163 -7.89 2.41 -1.70
CA ALA A 163 -8.84 1.46 -1.18
C ALA A 163 -8.27 0.02 -1.27
N THR A 164 -7.23 -0.25 -0.48
CA THR A 164 -6.48 -1.52 -0.45
C THR A 164 -6.35 -2.08 0.97
N VAL A 165 -6.01 -3.36 1.07
CA VAL A 165 -5.96 -4.10 2.35
C VAL A 165 -4.81 -3.69 3.28
N ASP A 166 -3.75 -3.08 2.74
CA ASP A 166 -2.45 -3.01 3.39
C ASP A 166 -2.42 -2.14 4.65
N ILE A 167 -3.05 -0.96 4.60
CA ILE A 167 -3.03 0.00 5.72
C ILE A 167 -3.90 -0.50 6.88
N LEU A 168 -5.03 -1.15 6.60
CA LEU A 168 -5.87 -1.75 7.63
C LEU A 168 -5.14 -2.93 8.31
N ALA A 169 -4.46 -3.78 7.54
CA ALA A 169 -3.63 -4.85 8.10
C ALA A 169 -2.53 -4.28 9.02
N ALA A 170 -1.84 -3.20 8.58
CA ALA A 170 -0.82 -2.55 9.40
C ALA A 170 -1.37 -1.95 10.70
N LEU A 171 -2.60 -1.40 10.69
CA LEU A 171 -3.28 -0.96 11.92
C LEU A 171 -3.51 -2.12 12.88
N PHE A 172 -4.04 -3.25 12.40
CA PHE A 172 -4.27 -4.41 13.26
C PHE A 172 -2.97 -5.00 13.83
N VAL A 173 -1.88 -4.99 13.06
CA VAL A 173 -0.54 -5.30 13.58
C VAL A 173 -0.14 -4.33 14.69
N ALA A 174 -0.27 -3.02 14.48
CA ALA A 174 0.08 -2.03 15.49
C ALA A 174 -0.75 -2.18 16.78
N LEU A 175 -2.06 -2.45 16.66
CA LEU A 175 -2.95 -2.72 17.79
C LEU A 175 -2.51 -3.98 18.53
N CYS A 176 -2.22 -5.07 17.81
CA CYS A 176 -1.69 -6.30 18.40
C CYS A 176 -0.40 -6.04 19.19
N LEU A 177 0.56 -5.30 18.63
CA LEU A 177 1.80 -4.93 19.33
C LEU A 177 1.52 -4.08 20.58
N HIS A 178 0.63 -3.09 20.48
CA HIS A 178 0.23 -2.24 21.60
C HIS A 178 -0.34 -3.06 22.77
N PHE A 179 -1.28 -3.96 22.48
CA PHE A 179 -1.92 -4.79 23.50
C PHE A 179 -0.99 -5.90 24.03
N SER A 180 -0.10 -6.45 23.20
CA SER A 180 0.93 -7.40 23.63
C SER A 180 1.84 -6.82 24.69
N LEU A 181 2.27 -5.56 24.50
CA LEU A 181 3.15 -4.86 25.44
C LEU A 181 2.47 -4.49 26.76
N LYS A 182 1.13 -4.52 26.85
CA LYS A 182 0.42 -4.32 28.13
C LYS A 182 0.54 -5.50 29.08
N LEU A 183 1.07 -6.62 28.60
CA LEU A 183 1.44 -7.73 29.47
C LEU A 183 2.70 -7.42 30.30
N LEU A 184 3.49 -6.42 29.88
CA LEU A 184 4.61 -5.91 30.66
C LEU A 184 4.19 -4.66 31.44
N ARG A 185 4.66 -4.58 32.68
CA ARG A 185 4.60 -3.35 33.47
C ARG A 185 5.46 -2.27 32.81
N ALA A 186 4.87 -1.14 32.51
CA ALA A 186 5.59 -0.02 31.93
C ALA A 186 6.17 0.91 33.02
N PRO A 187 7.30 1.61 32.76
CA PRO A 187 7.92 2.51 33.74
C PRO A 187 7.06 3.71 34.15
N SER A 188 5.99 4.02 33.41
CA SER A 188 5.01 5.07 33.75
C SER A 188 3.89 4.59 34.69
N GLU A 189 3.81 3.29 34.97
CA GLU A 189 2.72 2.70 35.75
C GLU A 189 3.12 2.50 37.22
N PRO A 190 2.23 2.84 38.19
CA PRO A 190 2.53 2.67 39.61
C PRO A 190 2.83 1.20 39.95
N GLU A 191 3.56 0.97 41.03
CA GLU A 191 3.57 -0.34 41.69
C GLU A 191 2.15 -0.63 42.16
N ARG A 192 1.42 -1.36 41.33
CA ARG A 192 0.30 -2.17 41.77
C ARG A 192 0.81 -3.59 41.79
N ASP A 193 0.31 -4.38 42.74
CA ASP A 193 0.32 -5.84 42.60
C ASP A 193 -0.08 -6.15 41.16
N GLU A 194 0.72 -6.94 40.46
CA GLU A 194 0.57 -7.24 39.03
C GLU A 194 -0.86 -7.75 38.74
N VAL A 195 -1.82 -6.85 38.48
CA VAL A 195 -3.15 -7.24 38.05
C VAL A 195 -3.02 -7.61 36.59
N PHE A 196 -2.58 -8.84 36.37
CA PHE A 196 -2.57 -9.50 35.08
C PHE A 196 -3.93 -9.31 34.41
N ASN A 197 -4.00 -8.41 33.44
CA ASN A 197 -5.24 -8.13 32.72
C ASN A 197 -5.32 -9.01 31.48
N ARG A 198 -5.80 -10.24 31.69
CA ARG A 198 -6.03 -11.24 30.64
C ARG A 198 -6.77 -10.66 29.43
N LYS A 199 -7.70 -9.72 29.63
CA LYS A 199 -8.49 -9.11 28.54
C LYS A 199 -7.59 -8.40 27.53
N GLN A 200 -6.51 -7.74 27.95
CA GLN A 200 -5.61 -7.03 27.04
C GLN A 200 -4.88 -8.02 26.11
N VAL A 201 -4.41 -9.15 26.65
CA VAL A 201 -3.73 -10.18 25.85
C VAL A 201 -4.69 -10.85 24.86
N LEU A 202 -5.94 -11.11 25.27
CA LEU A 202 -6.95 -11.65 24.36
C LEU A 202 -7.37 -10.64 23.28
N LEU A 203 -7.37 -9.34 23.58
CA LEU A 203 -7.53 -8.30 22.56
C LEU A 203 -6.37 -8.29 21.56
N ALA A 204 -5.13 -8.50 22.00
CA ALA A 204 -4.01 -8.66 21.08
C ALA A 204 -4.22 -9.86 20.14
N ALA A 205 -4.70 -10.98 20.67
CA ALA A 205 -5.02 -12.18 19.87
C ALA A 205 -6.14 -11.93 18.86
N LEU A 206 -7.20 -11.22 19.26
CA LEU A 206 -8.27 -10.78 18.36
C LEU A 206 -7.68 -10.00 17.17
N PHE A 207 -6.85 -8.98 17.43
CA PHE A 207 -6.25 -8.19 16.37
C PHE A 207 -5.24 -8.97 15.51
N ALA A 208 -4.55 -9.98 16.06
CA ALA A 208 -3.72 -10.88 15.26
C ALA A 208 -4.56 -11.69 14.26
N GLY A 209 -5.72 -12.20 14.68
CA GLY A 209 -6.66 -12.88 13.79
C GLY A 209 -7.26 -11.94 12.73
N MET A 210 -7.66 -10.72 13.12
CA MET A 210 -8.15 -9.71 12.17
C MET A 210 -7.07 -9.25 11.19
N ALA A 211 -5.80 -9.18 11.62
CA ALA A 211 -4.67 -8.90 10.73
C ALA A 211 -4.53 -10.00 9.68
N ALA A 212 -4.55 -11.28 10.09
CA ALA A 212 -4.53 -12.43 9.18
C ALA A 212 -5.74 -12.43 8.22
N GLY A 213 -6.93 -12.11 8.74
CA GLY A 213 -8.18 -11.99 7.98
C GLY A 213 -8.26 -10.73 7.11
N THR A 214 -7.26 -9.87 7.15
CA THR A 214 -7.07 -8.76 6.20
C THR A 214 -5.98 -9.10 5.19
N LYS A 215 -4.85 -9.61 5.67
CA LYS A 215 -3.72 -10.04 4.85
C LYS A 215 -3.00 -11.20 5.56
N TYR A 216 -2.96 -12.38 4.94
CA TYR A 216 -2.53 -13.61 5.60
C TYR A 216 -1.15 -13.51 6.27
N ASN A 217 -0.19 -12.88 5.61
CA ASN A 217 1.16 -12.69 6.15
C ASN A 217 1.23 -11.78 7.40
N ALA A 218 0.23 -10.91 7.62
CA ALA A 218 0.17 -10.04 8.79
C ALA A 218 -0.20 -10.80 10.07
N GLY A 219 -0.78 -12.01 9.94
CA GLY A 219 -1.07 -12.91 11.06
C GLY A 219 0.17 -13.32 11.87
N LEU A 220 1.36 -13.20 11.28
CA LEU A 220 2.64 -13.49 11.94
C LEU A 220 2.89 -12.62 13.19
N VAL A 221 2.15 -11.52 13.36
CA VAL A 221 2.19 -10.69 14.58
C VAL A 221 1.85 -11.46 15.87
N VAL A 222 1.20 -12.62 15.78
CA VAL A 222 1.00 -13.53 16.92
C VAL A 222 2.30 -13.85 17.66
N LEU A 223 3.45 -13.88 16.95
CA LEU A 223 4.76 -14.12 17.56
C LEU A 223 5.15 -13.05 18.59
N ALA A 224 4.72 -11.81 18.43
CA ALA A 224 4.93 -10.76 19.42
C ALA A 224 4.16 -11.03 20.71
N ILE A 225 2.95 -11.59 20.62
CA ILE A 225 2.15 -11.99 21.79
C ILE A 225 2.87 -13.13 22.52
N LEU A 226 3.35 -14.14 21.80
CA LEU A 226 4.07 -15.27 22.38
C LEU A 226 5.36 -14.83 23.09
N ALA A 227 6.12 -13.94 22.46
CA ALA A 227 7.30 -13.33 23.08
C ALA A 227 6.94 -12.53 24.35
N ALA A 228 5.83 -11.80 24.32
CA ALA A 228 5.35 -11.07 25.49
C ALA A 228 4.99 -12.01 26.65
N ILE A 229 4.29 -13.13 26.38
CA ILE A 229 3.97 -14.14 27.40
C ILE A 229 5.25 -14.74 27.98
N TRP A 230 6.20 -15.09 27.12
CA TRP A 230 7.47 -15.67 27.54
C TRP A 230 8.28 -14.71 28.44
N LEU A 231 8.35 -13.42 28.09
CA LEU A 231 9.08 -12.41 28.85
C LEU A 231 8.36 -11.97 30.14
N ALA A 232 7.03 -11.98 30.15
CA ALA A 232 6.24 -11.59 31.32
C ALA A 232 6.09 -12.70 32.36
N LYS A 233 6.24 -13.98 31.95
CA LYS A 233 6.15 -15.16 32.83
C LYS A 233 4.88 -15.16 33.72
N PRO A 234 3.66 -15.04 33.14
CA PRO A 234 2.43 -15.09 33.92
C PRO A 234 2.27 -16.46 34.62
N LYS A 235 1.47 -16.54 35.68
CA LYS A 235 1.28 -17.76 36.50
C LYS A 235 0.89 -19.02 35.71
N ARG A 236 0.17 -18.88 34.58
CA ARG A 236 -0.30 -20.00 33.74
C ARG A 236 0.00 -19.73 32.25
N PRO A 237 1.28 -19.78 31.82
CA PRO A 237 1.69 -19.32 30.49
C PRO A 237 1.18 -20.25 29.37
N ALA A 238 1.15 -21.56 29.60
CA ALA A 238 0.63 -22.53 28.62
C ALA A 238 -0.87 -22.33 28.34
N MET A 239 -1.68 -22.17 29.40
CA MET A 239 -3.11 -21.91 29.26
C MET A 239 -3.39 -20.58 28.55
N LEU A 240 -2.62 -19.53 28.86
CA LEU A 240 -2.75 -18.24 28.18
C LEU A 240 -2.35 -18.34 26.70
N THR A 241 -1.29 -19.09 26.39
CA THR A 241 -0.84 -19.35 25.02
C THR A 241 -1.92 -20.06 24.21
N ALA A 242 -2.51 -21.13 24.75
CA ALA A 242 -3.61 -21.84 24.11
C ALA A 242 -4.82 -20.92 23.85
N GLN A 243 -5.14 -20.03 24.79
CA GLN A 243 -6.22 -19.05 24.62
C GLN A 243 -5.89 -18.00 23.57
N VAL A 244 -4.65 -17.54 23.48
CA VAL A 244 -4.20 -16.61 22.44
C VAL A 244 -4.34 -17.25 21.06
N ILE A 245 -3.84 -18.48 20.90
CA ILE A 245 -3.95 -19.21 19.63
C ILE A 245 -5.42 -19.43 19.27
N GLY A 246 -6.23 -19.90 20.23
CA GLY A 246 -7.66 -20.12 20.03
C GLY A 246 -8.41 -18.83 19.65
N VAL A 247 -8.19 -17.72 20.34
CA VAL A 247 -8.85 -16.44 20.03
C VAL A 247 -8.39 -15.88 18.69
N ALA A 248 -7.10 -15.98 18.34
CA ALA A 248 -6.61 -15.54 17.04
C ALA A 248 -7.20 -16.39 15.90
N ALA A 249 -7.28 -17.71 16.07
CA ALA A 249 -7.88 -18.62 15.10
C ALA A 249 -9.39 -18.36 14.93
N VAL A 250 -10.12 -18.18 16.04
CA VAL A 250 -11.56 -17.85 16.00
C VAL A 250 -11.78 -16.47 15.35
N ALA A 251 -10.97 -15.47 15.67
CA ALA A 251 -11.05 -14.16 15.04
C ALA A 251 -10.82 -14.24 13.53
N PHE A 252 -9.78 -14.96 13.09
CA PHE A 252 -9.53 -15.21 11.67
C PHE A 252 -10.73 -15.91 11.01
N ALA A 253 -11.20 -17.02 11.58
CA ALA A 253 -12.34 -17.80 11.09
C ALA A 253 -13.62 -16.97 10.95
N LEU A 254 -13.97 -16.18 11.97
CA LEU A 254 -15.16 -15.32 11.93
C LEU A 254 -15.01 -14.18 10.92
N SER A 255 -13.78 -13.72 10.70
CA SER A 255 -13.47 -12.62 9.78
C SER A 255 -13.25 -13.05 8.34
N THR A 256 -13.12 -14.36 8.09
CA THR A 256 -12.90 -14.99 6.79
C THR A 256 -13.58 -16.37 6.80
N PRO A 257 -14.92 -16.41 6.91
CA PRO A 257 -15.66 -17.67 7.10
C PRO A 257 -15.57 -18.61 5.88
N GLY A 258 -15.20 -18.07 4.72
CA GLY A 258 -14.90 -18.81 3.49
C GLY A 258 -13.95 -19.99 3.66
N VAL A 259 -13.02 -19.93 4.64
CA VAL A 259 -12.15 -21.07 4.98
C VAL A 259 -12.92 -22.34 5.33
N PHE A 260 -14.19 -22.22 5.72
CA PHE A 260 -15.10 -23.35 5.96
C PHE A 260 -16.24 -23.38 4.94
N THR A 261 -16.89 -22.24 4.68
CA THR A 261 -18.13 -22.19 3.88
C THR A 261 -17.89 -22.34 2.38
N ASN A 262 -16.74 -21.89 1.88
CA ASN A 262 -16.31 -22.02 0.49
C ASN A 262 -14.82 -22.41 0.46
N SER A 263 -14.53 -23.56 1.07
CA SER A 263 -13.17 -24.04 1.28
C SER A 263 -12.41 -24.23 -0.04
N GLU A 264 -13.12 -24.60 -1.11
CA GLU A 264 -12.51 -24.82 -2.43
C GLU A 264 -11.98 -23.51 -3.02
N ALA A 265 -12.79 -22.45 -3.08
CA ALA A 265 -12.34 -21.14 -3.55
C ALA A 265 -11.24 -20.57 -2.64
N PHE A 266 -11.38 -20.73 -1.32
CA PHE A 266 -10.36 -20.29 -0.37
C PHE A 266 -9.00 -20.93 -0.65
N TRP A 267 -8.93 -22.27 -0.78
CA TRP A 267 -7.66 -22.96 -1.00
C TRP A 267 -7.10 -22.72 -2.41
N ARG A 268 -7.96 -22.57 -3.43
CA ARG A 268 -7.57 -22.18 -4.78
C ARG A 268 -6.80 -20.86 -4.76
N ASP A 269 -7.39 -19.82 -4.19
CA ASP A 269 -6.84 -18.46 -4.24
C ASP A 269 -5.67 -18.29 -3.25
N PHE A 270 -5.76 -18.88 -2.06
CA PHE A 270 -4.64 -18.88 -1.11
C PHE A 270 -3.40 -19.58 -1.69
N SER A 271 -3.59 -20.71 -2.38
CA SER A 271 -2.49 -21.42 -3.03
C SER A 271 -1.92 -20.63 -4.21
N TYR A 272 -2.78 -19.95 -4.97
CA TYR A 272 -2.35 -19.02 -6.03
C TYR A 272 -1.47 -17.90 -5.47
N GLU A 273 -1.82 -17.28 -4.35
CA GLU A 273 -0.98 -16.24 -3.74
C GLU A 273 0.37 -16.77 -3.27
N LEU A 274 0.40 -18.01 -2.76
CA LEU A 274 1.65 -18.66 -2.36
C LEU A 274 2.55 -18.97 -3.56
N SER A 275 2.00 -19.42 -4.70
CA SER A 275 2.76 -19.63 -5.92
C SER A 275 3.18 -18.29 -6.54
N HIS A 276 2.28 -17.31 -6.58
CA HIS A 276 2.54 -15.98 -7.11
C HIS A 276 3.71 -15.29 -6.38
N ALA A 277 3.75 -15.36 -5.04
CA ALA A 277 4.86 -14.86 -4.24
C ALA A 277 6.22 -15.51 -4.59
N ARG A 278 6.21 -16.77 -5.04
CA ARG A 278 7.42 -17.52 -5.46
C ARG A 278 7.78 -17.29 -6.92
N GLU A 279 6.82 -17.12 -7.81
CA GLU A 279 7.06 -16.99 -9.25
C GLU A 279 7.35 -15.55 -9.69
N GLY A 280 6.91 -14.57 -8.89
CA GLY A 280 7.07 -13.14 -9.17
C GLY A 280 5.87 -12.54 -9.90
N HIS A 281 5.98 -11.25 -10.26
CA HIS A 281 4.89 -10.46 -10.83
C HIS A 281 5.25 -9.93 -12.22
N GLY A 282 5.11 -10.78 -13.24
CA GLY A 282 5.49 -10.42 -14.62
C GLY A 282 6.96 -9.99 -14.70
N LEU A 283 7.22 -8.88 -15.39
CA LEU A 283 8.57 -8.30 -15.57
C LEU A 283 9.03 -7.43 -14.39
N VAL A 284 8.11 -7.00 -13.52
CA VAL A 284 8.31 -5.93 -12.52
C VAL A 284 9.51 -6.17 -11.61
N PHE A 285 9.66 -7.43 -11.18
CA PHE A 285 10.68 -7.83 -10.22
C PHE A 285 11.81 -8.69 -10.85
N VAL A 286 11.72 -8.98 -12.15
CA VAL A 286 12.71 -9.80 -12.87
C VAL A 286 14.05 -9.08 -12.91
N GLY A 287 15.15 -9.80 -12.63
CA GLY A 287 16.50 -9.21 -12.67
C GLY A 287 16.74 -8.11 -11.64
N ARG A 288 15.88 -8.00 -10.62
CA ARG A 288 16.13 -7.20 -9.41
C ARG A 288 17.00 -8.00 -8.45
N GLY A 289 17.68 -7.30 -7.53
CA GLY A 289 18.48 -7.92 -6.47
C GLY A 289 17.63 -8.73 -5.48
N PRO A 290 18.27 -9.35 -4.47
CA PRO A 290 17.57 -10.19 -3.50
C PRO A 290 16.49 -9.42 -2.74
N GLY A 291 15.35 -10.06 -2.46
CA GLY A 291 14.20 -9.44 -1.80
C GLY A 291 14.51 -8.76 -0.47
N PHE A 292 15.46 -9.31 0.30
CA PHE A 292 15.99 -8.67 1.50
C PHE A 292 16.50 -7.25 1.24
N LEU A 293 17.39 -7.08 0.27
CA LEU A 293 17.96 -5.77 -0.07
C LEU A 293 16.89 -4.86 -0.69
N TYR A 294 16.02 -5.42 -1.54
CA TYR A 294 14.93 -4.67 -2.14
C TYR A 294 13.97 -4.09 -1.09
N HIS A 295 13.66 -4.85 -0.04
CA HIS A 295 12.81 -4.35 1.05
C HIS A 295 13.50 -3.30 1.94
N LEU A 296 14.84 -3.28 2.03
CA LEU A 296 15.57 -2.16 2.65
C LEU A 296 15.45 -0.89 1.81
N LEU A 297 15.53 -1.00 0.49
CA LEU A 297 15.32 0.13 -0.43
C LEU A 297 13.87 0.62 -0.34
N ASN A 298 12.89 -0.29 -0.31
CA ASN A 298 11.49 0.06 -0.08
C ASN A 298 11.29 0.80 1.24
N LEU A 299 11.92 0.36 2.34
CA LEU A 299 11.88 1.10 3.61
C LEU A 299 12.53 2.49 3.49
N ALA A 300 13.67 2.58 2.81
CA ALA A 300 14.37 3.85 2.59
C ALA A 300 13.51 4.85 1.80
N VAL A 301 12.78 4.40 0.77
CA VAL A 301 11.89 5.25 -0.03
C VAL A 301 10.57 5.53 0.69
N GLY A 302 9.97 4.52 1.32
CA GLY A 302 8.62 4.60 1.86
C GLY A 302 8.50 5.18 3.27
N PHE A 303 9.53 5.01 4.10
CA PHE A 303 9.62 5.57 5.46
C PHE A 303 10.68 6.67 5.57
N GLY A 304 11.73 6.59 4.75
CA GLY A 304 12.91 7.44 4.82
C GLY A 304 14.14 6.64 5.23
N LEU A 305 15.29 6.89 4.60
CA LEU A 305 16.54 6.20 4.93
C LEU A 305 16.98 6.58 6.34
N ILE A 306 16.97 7.88 6.65
CA ILE A 306 17.36 8.38 7.96
C ILE A 306 16.38 7.88 9.03
N ALA A 307 15.07 7.94 8.77
CA ALA A 307 14.05 7.44 9.69
C ALA A 307 14.20 5.93 9.95
N SER A 308 14.45 5.14 8.90
CA SER A 308 14.63 3.69 9.00
C SER A 308 15.86 3.31 9.82
N LEU A 309 17.02 3.92 9.51
CA LEU A 309 18.25 3.69 10.27
C LEU A 309 18.11 4.13 11.71
N PHE A 310 17.54 5.32 11.95
CA PHE A 310 17.31 5.85 13.28
C PHE A 310 16.39 4.94 14.12
N GLY A 311 15.30 4.45 13.52
CA GLY A 311 14.41 3.47 14.14
C GLY A 311 15.12 2.15 14.46
N ALA A 312 15.86 1.60 13.50
CA ALA A 312 16.60 0.35 13.65
C ALA A 312 17.64 0.44 14.77
N VAL A 313 18.44 1.52 14.80
CA VAL A 313 19.40 1.79 15.87
C VAL A 313 18.72 1.80 17.24
N GLY A 314 17.53 2.41 17.35
CA GLY A 314 16.75 2.40 18.59
C GLY A 314 16.29 1.03 19.04
N LEU A 315 15.98 0.12 18.11
CA LEU A 315 15.57 -1.25 18.41
C LEU A 315 16.74 -2.16 18.80
N VAL A 316 17.93 -1.94 18.24
CA VAL A 316 19.13 -2.76 18.54
C VAL A 316 19.97 -2.21 19.69
N THR A 317 19.83 -0.91 20.00
CA THR A 317 20.46 -0.27 21.16
C THR A 317 19.47 0.29 22.18
N PRO A 318 18.43 -0.45 22.60
CA PRO A 318 17.49 0.04 23.60
C PRO A 318 18.23 0.24 24.93
N ARG A 319 17.76 1.18 25.77
CA ARG A 319 18.19 1.18 27.17
C ARG A 319 17.74 -0.13 27.86
N PRO A 320 18.42 -0.60 28.92
CA PRO A 320 18.06 -1.84 29.60
C PRO A 320 16.58 -1.93 30.00
N GLU A 321 15.98 -0.82 30.42
CA GLU A 321 14.56 -0.72 30.77
C GLU A 321 13.59 -0.92 29.60
N TYR A 322 14.05 -0.74 28.35
CA TYR A 322 13.26 -0.88 27.12
C TYR A 322 13.56 -2.17 26.36
N ARG A 323 14.53 -2.96 26.84
CA ARG A 323 15.01 -4.14 26.12
C ARG A 323 13.89 -5.13 25.81
N ARG A 324 12.99 -5.38 26.76
CA ARG A 324 11.83 -6.27 26.56
C ARG A 324 10.86 -5.77 25.48
N VAL A 325 10.68 -4.45 25.36
CA VAL A 325 9.84 -3.84 24.32
C VAL A 325 10.43 -4.12 22.95
N ALA A 326 11.74 -3.87 22.79
CA ALA A 326 12.46 -4.14 21.55
C ALA A 326 12.36 -5.62 21.16
N TRP A 327 12.60 -6.56 22.08
CA TRP A 327 12.47 -7.99 21.80
C TRP A 327 11.07 -8.39 21.34
N ILE A 328 10.00 -7.84 21.93
CA ILE A 328 8.62 -8.17 21.57
C ILE A 328 8.28 -7.67 20.15
N VAL A 329 8.63 -6.43 19.82
CA VAL A 329 8.35 -5.91 18.48
C VAL A 329 9.24 -6.58 17.42
N LEU A 330 10.48 -6.93 17.76
CA LEU A 330 11.38 -7.68 16.88
C LEU A 330 10.96 -9.14 16.68
N ALA A 331 10.29 -9.75 17.66
CA ALA A 331 9.74 -11.11 17.52
C ALA A 331 8.69 -11.22 16.41
N PHE A 332 8.04 -10.10 16.04
CA PHE A 332 7.26 -10.00 14.82
C PHE A 332 8.12 -9.54 13.63
N ALA A 333 8.83 -8.41 13.79
CA ALA A 333 9.46 -7.72 12.67
C ALA A 333 10.54 -8.55 11.97
N ALA A 334 11.35 -9.30 12.71
CA ALA A 334 12.43 -10.09 12.12
C ALA A 334 11.88 -11.30 11.31
N PRO A 335 10.99 -12.16 11.86
CA PRO A 335 10.35 -13.21 11.05
C PRO A 335 9.55 -12.67 9.86
N TYR A 336 8.84 -11.55 10.04
CA TYR A 336 8.07 -10.92 8.96
C TYR A 336 8.99 -10.41 7.84
N TYR A 337 10.08 -9.72 8.19
CA TYR A 337 11.07 -9.28 7.22
C TYR A 337 11.76 -10.46 6.51
N VAL A 338 12.05 -11.56 7.22
CA VAL A 338 12.59 -12.77 6.59
C VAL A 338 11.61 -13.39 5.60
N LEU A 339 10.33 -13.48 5.97
CA LEU A 339 9.28 -13.99 5.10
C LEU A 339 9.15 -13.13 3.83
N MET A 340 9.12 -11.80 3.95
CA MET A 340 9.01 -10.90 2.80
C MET A 340 10.31 -10.88 1.98
N GLY A 341 11.47 -10.95 2.63
CA GLY A 341 12.78 -10.99 1.95
C GLY A 341 13.01 -12.24 1.11
N GLY A 342 12.33 -13.35 1.44
CA GLY A 342 12.31 -14.59 0.67
C GLY A 342 11.30 -14.64 -0.48
N SER A 343 10.49 -13.59 -0.68
CA SER A 343 9.50 -13.47 -1.75
C SER A 343 10.14 -12.91 -3.03
N ASN A 344 9.68 -13.38 -4.20
CA ASN A 344 10.02 -12.78 -5.50
C ASN A 344 9.05 -11.65 -5.89
N VAL A 345 7.95 -11.48 -5.14
CA VAL A 345 7.09 -10.31 -5.19
C VAL A 345 7.51 -9.34 -4.10
N MET A 346 7.95 -8.15 -4.48
CA MET A 346 8.68 -7.22 -3.59
C MET A 346 8.04 -5.84 -3.52
N PHE A 347 6.71 -5.77 -3.47
CA PHE A 347 5.98 -4.50 -3.41
C PHE A 347 6.35 -3.66 -2.17
N LEU A 348 6.32 -2.34 -2.32
CA LEU A 348 6.63 -1.37 -1.26
C LEU A 348 5.68 -1.55 -0.07
N ARG A 349 4.41 -1.84 -0.36
CA ARG A 349 3.36 -2.05 0.64
C ARG A 349 3.61 -3.19 1.63
N TYR A 350 4.54 -4.09 1.34
CA TYR A 350 4.94 -5.13 2.29
C TYR A 350 5.76 -4.57 3.47
N THR A 351 6.18 -3.30 3.42
CA THR A 351 6.99 -2.70 4.48
C THR A 351 6.18 -1.94 5.54
N PHE A 352 4.87 -1.71 5.35
CA PHE A 352 4.08 -0.87 6.27
C PHE A 352 4.03 -1.37 7.72
N PRO A 353 3.89 -2.68 8.00
CA PRO A 353 3.96 -3.17 9.37
C PRO A 353 5.32 -2.88 10.04
N LEU A 354 6.41 -2.88 9.26
CA LEU A 354 7.75 -2.58 9.75
C LEU A 354 7.93 -1.08 10.06
N MET A 355 7.27 -0.18 9.33
CA MET A 355 7.33 1.26 9.61
C MET A 355 6.81 1.61 11.00
N ALA A 356 5.75 0.94 11.46
CA ALA A 356 5.24 1.10 12.82
C ALA A 356 6.28 0.64 13.86
N VAL A 357 6.96 -0.49 13.62
CA VAL A 357 8.02 -1.01 14.50
C VAL A 357 9.23 -0.08 14.54
N LEU A 358 9.68 0.44 13.39
CA LEU A 358 10.77 1.40 13.31
C LEU A 358 10.43 2.74 13.99
N SER A 359 9.17 3.16 13.90
CA SER A 359 8.67 4.34 14.63
C SER A 359 8.73 4.16 16.14
N VAL A 360 8.44 2.95 16.64
CA VAL A 360 8.67 2.58 18.05
C VAL A 360 10.16 2.68 18.38
N GLY A 361 11.03 2.12 17.53
CA GLY A 361 12.49 2.25 17.67
C GLY A 361 12.97 3.69 17.80
N ALA A 362 12.47 4.58 16.95
CA ALA A 362 12.84 5.99 16.94
C ALA A 362 12.49 6.67 18.28
N GLY A 363 11.31 6.38 18.83
CA GLY A 363 10.92 6.88 20.16
C GLY A 363 11.83 6.37 21.28
N LEU A 364 12.22 5.09 21.23
CA LEU A 364 13.17 4.49 22.18
C LEU A 364 14.56 5.14 22.09
N LEU A 365 15.05 5.41 20.88
CA LEU A 365 16.36 6.04 20.66
C LEU A 365 16.40 7.48 21.17
N LEU A 366 15.36 8.27 20.92
CA LEU A 366 15.30 9.65 21.41
C LEU A 366 15.29 9.73 22.94
N ASP A 367 14.61 8.78 23.60
CA ASP A 367 14.63 8.70 25.05
C ASP A 367 15.94 8.12 25.60
N ARG A 368 16.73 7.40 24.78
CA ARG A 368 18.02 6.82 25.22
C ARG A 368 19.01 7.87 25.70
N TRP A 369 18.94 9.10 25.20
CA TRP A 369 19.92 10.13 25.50
C TRP A 369 19.35 11.25 26.39
N LYS A 370 18.33 11.01 27.24
CA LYS A 370 17.79 12.03 28.17
C LYS A 370 18.88 12.78 28.92
N ASP A 371 19.79 11.98 29.47
CA ASP A 371 20.71 12.41 30.52
C ASP A 371 22.03 12.91 29.92
N ALA A 372 22.13 12.97 28.59
CA ALA A 372 23.33 13.37 27.84
C ALA A 372 22.96 14.51 26.87
N PRO A 373 23.01 15.79 27.30
CA PRO A 373 22.44 16.91 26.54
C PRO A 373 22.94 17.04 25.11
N ARG A 374 24.26 16.92 24.88
CA ARG A 374 24.86 17.00 23.54
C ARG A 374 24.36 15.90 22.60
N ALA A 375 24.30 14.67 23.11
CA ALA A 375 23.84 13.55 22.32
C ALA A 375 22.31 13.55 22.14
N ASN A 376 21.55 14.08 23.10
CA ASN A 376 20.12 14.34 22.94
C ASN A 376 19.88 15.33 21.80
N ALA A 377 20.62 16.45 21.79
CA ALA A 377 20.53 17.46 20.75
C ALA A 377 20.86 16.86 19.37
N ALA A 378 21.91 16.04 19.27
CA ALA A 378 22.23 15.34 18.03
C ALA A 378 21.12 14.37 17.58
N ALA A 379 20.56 13.57 18.50
CA ALA A 379 19.47 12.65 18.18
C ALA A 379 18.20 13.40 17.73
N VAL A 380 17.87 14.52 18.38
CA VAL A 380 16.75 15.40 18.00
C VAL A 380 17.00 16.04 16.65
N ALA A 381 18.23 16.51 16.37
CA ALA A 381 18.59 17.07 15.07
C ALA A 381 18.44 16.02 13.95
N ILE A 382 18.96 14.79 14.14
CA ILE A 382 18.78 13.69 13.19
C ILE A 382 17.30 13.36 12.99
N TRP A 383 16.51 13.37 14.07
CA TRP A 383 15.07 13.19 13.97
C TRP A 383 14.40 14.29 13.14
N PHE A 384 14.78 15.57 13.31
CA PHE A 384 14.27 16.66 12.48
C PHE A 384 14.66 16.50 11.01
N LEU A 385 15.89 16.05 10.72
CA LEU A 385 16.32 15.75 9.35
C LEU A 385 15.48 14.64 8.71
N ALA A 386 15.18 13.58 9.47
CA ALA A 386 14.31 12.49 9.05
C ALA A 386 12.85 12.95 8.85
N PHE A 387 12.31 13.71 9.81
CA PHE A 387 10.95 14.22 9.75
C PHE A 387 10.74 15.20 8.60
N ALA A 388 11.66 16.16 8.42
CA ALA A 388 11.64 17.09 7.30
C ALA A 388 11.84 16.37 5.96
N GLY A 389 12.61 15.29 5.95
CA GLY A 389 12.88 14.49 4.75
C GLY A 389 14.03 15.01 3.92
N ILE A 390 15.14 15.43 4.55
CA ILE A 390 16.33 15.96 3.84
C ILE A 390 16.92 14.96 2.83
N ASP A 391 16.66 13.66 3.04
CA ASP A 391 17.04 12.56 2.16
C ASP A 391 16.08 12.34 0.97
N GLY A 392 15.16 13.28 0.72
CA GLY A 392 14.17 13.13 -0.35
C GLY A 392 12.85 12.50 0.11
N THR A 393 12.63 12.28 1.41
CA THR A 393 11.48 11.53 1.95
C THR A 393 10.65 12.35 2.97
N GLY A 394 10.23 11.75 4.09
CA GLY A 394 9.54 12.41 5.20
C GLY A 394 8.39 13.32 4.80
N LEU A 395 8.24 14.44 5.51
CA LEU A 395 7.21 15.44 5.23
C LEU A 395 7.35 16.06 3.85
N MET A 396 8.57 16.27 3.36
CA MET A 396 8.80 16.84 2.02
C MET A 396 8.18 15.98 0.92
N GLN A 397 8.43 14.68 0.92
CA GLN A 397 7.88 13.77 -0.10
C GLN A 397 6.39 13.49 0.11
N ALA A 398 5.92 13.42 1.36
CA ALA A 398 4.49 13.36 1.66
C ALA A 398 3.77 14.59 1.06
N ALA A 399 4.27 15.80 1.30
CA ALA A 399 3.73 17.03 0.72
C ALA A 399 3.79 17.03 -0.83
N ARG A 400 4.93 16.62 -1.40
CA ARG A 400 5.12 16.55 -2.86
C ARG A 400 4.12 15.60 -3.52
N THR A 401 3.93 14.41 -2.96
CA THR A 401 2.94 13.43 -3.46
C THR A 401 1.50 13.90 -3.25
N SER A 402 1.21 14.63 -2.18
CA SER A 402 -0.09 15.28 -1.98
C SER A 402 -0.36 16.36 -3.04
N VAL A 403 0.64 17.16 -3.40
CA VAL A 403 0.53 18.15 -4.50
C VAL A 403 0.25 17.44 -5.81
N TRP A 404 0.94 16.35 -6.12
CA TRP A 404 0.69 15.58 -7.35
C TRP A 404 -0.71 14.98 -7.40
N MET A 405 -1.19 14.41 -6.30
CA MET A 405 -2.53 13.79 -6.25
C MET A 405 -3.68 14.81 -6.24
N ASN A 406 -3.42 16.07 -5.89
CA ASN A 406 -4.40 17.16 -6.05
C ASN A 406 -4.30 17.85 -7.42
N GLY A 407 -3.18 17.68 -8.13
CA GLY A 407 -2.94 18.31 -9.42
C GLY A 407 -3.48 17.48 -10.58
N PRO A 408 -3.36 17.98 -11.82
CA PRO A 408 -3.70 17.22 -13.02
C PRO A 408 -2.91 15.92 -13.12
N ASP A 409 -3.60 14.81 -13.41
CA ASP A 409 -2.96 13.52 -13.65
C ASP A 409 -2.26 13.51 -15.03
N PRO A 410 -1.07 12.89 -15.16
CA PRO A 410 -0.39 12.77 -16.45
C PRO A 410 -1.23 12.08 -17.55
N ARG A 411 -2.06 11.10 -17.18
CA ARG A 411 -2.94 10.40 -18.11
C ARG A 411 -4.03 11.33 -18.62
N ASP A 412 -4.72 12.05 -17.74
CA ASP A 412 -5.75 13.02 -18.12
C ASP A 412 -5.17 14.12 -19.01
N THR A 413 -4.02 14.65 -18.61
CA THR A 413 -3.33 15.72 -19.35
C THR A 413 -2.99 15.27 -20.77
N THR A 414 -2.48 14.04 -20.90
CA THR A 414 -2.14 13.46 -22.20
C THR A 414 -3.38 13.14 -23.02
N ALA A 415 -4.42 12.60 -22.41
CA ALA A 415 -5.67 12.29 -23.09
C ALA A 415 -6.32 13.54 -23.65
N ARG A 416 -6.43 14.62 -22.86
CA ARG A 416 -6.97 15.91 -23.31
C ARG A 416 -6.20 16.48 -24.51
N LEU A 417 -4.86 16.44 -24.46
CA LEU A 417 -4.00 16.87 -25.56
C LEU A 417 -4.27 16.07 -26.86
N LEU A 418 -4.30 14.75 -26.76
CA LEU A 418 -4.50 13.88 -27.93
C LEU A 418 -5.92 14.02 -28.50
N ILE A 419 -6.95 14.05 -27.66
CA ILE A 419 -8.34 14.28 -28.07
C ILE A 419 -8.48 15.64 -28.76
N GLU A 420 -7.84 16.69 -28.24
CA GLU A 420 -7.86 18.01 -28.85
C GLU A 420 -7.20 18.00 -30.24
N ASN A 421 -6.06 17.34 -30.39
CA ASN A 421 -5.39 17.19 -31.69
C ASN A 421 -6.25 16.40 -32.69
N MET A 422 -6.89 15.32 -32.25
CA MET A 422 -7.81 14.54 -33.08
C MET A 422 -9.02 15.34 -33.57
N LYS A 423 -9.51 16.29 -32.75
CA LYS A 423 -10.60 17.20 -33.14
C LYS A 423 -10.13 18.29 -34.11
N LYS A 424 -8.92 18.81 -33.94
CA LYS A 424 -8.34 19.87 -34.77
C LYS A 424 -7.99 19.38 -36.18
N GLU A 425 -7.47 18.17 -36.29
CA GLU A 425 -6.99 17.58 -37.54
C GLU A 425 -7.68 16.22 -37.80
N PRO A 426 -8.85 16.22 -38.48
CA PRO A 426 -9.55 14.98 -38.82
C PRO A 426 -8.66 14.02 -39.60
N GLY A 427 -8.61 12.76 -39.16
CA GLY A 427 -7.67 11.75 -39.69
C GLY A 427 -6.42 11.55 -38.83
N THR A 428 -6.21 12.38 -37.79
CA THR A 428 -5.24 12.09 -36.74
C THR A 428 -5.58 10.78 -36.03
N THR A 429 -4.60 9.91 -35.91
CA THR A 429 -4.74 8.58 -35.30
C THR A 429 -3.75 8.38 -34.16
N VAL A 430 -4.13 7.56 -33.17
CA VAL A 430 -3.30 7.24 -32.00
C VAL A 430 -3.08 5.74 -31.90
N GLY A 431 -1.81 5.34 -31.92
CA GLY A 431 -1.35 3.97 -31.69
C GLY A 431 -1.05 3.70 -30.22
N LEU A 432 -1.60 2.62 -29.67
CA LEU A 432 -1.31 2.12 -28.33
C LEU A 432 -0.29 0.98 -28.41
N ALA A 433 0.78 1.06 -27.61
CA ALA A 433 1.82 0.03 -27.62
C ALA A 433 1.41 -1.28 -26.94
N SER A 434 0.41 -1.27 -26.05
CA SER A 434 -0.07 -2.47 -25.32
C SER A 434 -1.59 -2.49 -25.17
N ASP A 435 -2.12 -3.55 -24.54
CA ASP A 435 -3.50 -3.58 -24.05
C ASP A 435 -3.79 -2.34 -23.16
N PRO A 436 -4.80 -1.49 -23.48
CA PRO A 436 -5.13 -0.33 -22.66
C PRO A 436 -5.57 -0.76 -21.26
N TRP A 437 -5.07 -0.06 -20.23
CA TRP A 437 -5.44 -0.30 -18.84
C TRP A 437 -5.31 0.97 -17.99
N TYR A 438 -5.22 0.86 -16.65
CA TYR A 438 -5.20 2.01 -15.74
C TYR A 438 -4.04 2.99 -15.98
N TYR A 439 -2.96 2.54 -16.62
CA TYR A 439 -1.79 3.35 -16.94
C TYR A 439 -1.89 4.08 -18.29
N THR A 440 -2.89 3.73 -19.11
CA THR A 440 -3.08 4.30 -20.44
C THR A 440 -3.87 5.61 -20.34
N PRO A 441 -3.53 6.65 -21.10
CA PRO A 441 -4.37 7.85 -21.19
C PRO A 441 -5.80 7.48 -21.61
N PRO A 442 -6.84 7.95 -20.89
CA PRO A 442 -8.23 7.62 -21.21
C PRO A 442 -8.72 8.40 -22.42
N LEU A 443 -8.33 7.95 -23.62
CA LEU A 443 -8.83 8.50 -24.87
C LEU A 443 -10.31 8.17 -25.10
N GLU A 444 -10.83 7.20 -24.35
CA GLU A 444 -12.23 6.82 -24.26
C GLU A 444 -12.53 6.44 -22.79
N PRO A 445 -13.73 6.73 -22.25
CA PRO A 445 -14.01 6.57 -20.83
C PRO A 445 -13.85 5.16 -20.25
N SER A 446 -14.06 4.10 -21.02
CA SER A 446 -13.91 2.72 -20.52
C SER A 446 -12.47 2.19 -20.48
N VAL A 447 -11.48 2.99 -20.88
CA VAL A 447 -10.06 2.71 -20.65
C VAL A 447 -9.83 2.45 -19.15
N GLY A 448 -9.12 1.38 -18.82
CA GLY A 448 -8.90 0.97 -17.42
C GLY A 448 -9.87 -0.11 -16.92
N MET A 449 -10.75 -0.64 -17.79
CA MET A 449 -11.62 -1.76 -17.41
C MET A 449 -10.84 -2.94 -16.79
N PRO A 450 -11.43 -3.66 -15.81
CA PRO A 450 -10.78 -4.79 -15.18
C PRO A 450 -10.32 -5.86 -16.19
N ARG A 451 -9.13 -6.43 -15.98
CA ARG A 451 -8.53 -7.40 -16.92
C ARG A 451 -9.44 -8.59 -17.27
N PRO A 452 -10.18 -9.23 -16.34
CA PRO A 452 -11.11 -10.29 -16.71
C PRO A 452 -12.23 -9.85 -17.66
N ALA A 453 -12.68 -8.59 -17.57
CA ALA A 453 -13.66 -8.04 -18.50
C ALA A 453 -13.02 -7.80 -19.87
N PHE A 454 -11.84 -7.17 -19.90
CA PHE A 454 -11.08 -6.97 -21.13
C PHE A 454 -10.75 -8.28 -21.86
N LEU A 455 -10.42 -9.36 -21.14
CA LEU A 455 -10.13 -10.66 -21.76
C LEU A 455 -11.36 -11.29 -22.43
N ARG A 456 -12.58 -10.95 -21.99
CA ARG A 456 -13.82 -11.45 -22.59
C ARG A 456 -14.26 -10.66 -23.82
N SER A 457 -14.09 -9.33 -23.81
CA SER A 457 -14.62 -8.43 -24.85
C SER A 457 -13.55 -7.57 -25.54
N GLY A 458 -12.26 -7.84 -25.31
CA GLY A 458 -11.16 -6.98 -25.73
C GLY A 458 -11.05 -6.81 -27.25
N ALA A 459 -11.38 -7.85 -28.03
CA ALA A 459 -11.36 -7.77 -29.49
C ALA A 459 -12.43 -6.78 -30.00
N GLU A 460 -13.67 -6.91 -29.52
CA GLU A 460 -14.78 -6.02 -29.85
C GLU A 460 -14.51 -4.59 -29.37
N TYR A 461 -13.98 -4.45 -28.15
CA TYR A 461 -13.60 -3.18 -27.58
C TYR A 461 -12.55 -2.45 -28.43
N MET A 462 -11.47 -3.15 -28.81
CA MET A 462 -10.43 -2.57 -29.66
C MET A 462 -10.94 -2.22 -31.06
N ALA A 463 -11.87 -3.02 -31.62
CA ALA A 463 -12.51 -2.70 -32.90
C ALA A 463 -13.35 -1.41 -32.80
N GLY A 464 -14.04 -1.18 -31.67
CA GLY A 464 -14.77 0.06 -31.40
C GLY A 464 -13.84 1.28 -31.26
N LEU A 465 -12.70 1.13 -30.59
CA LEU A 465 -11.68 2.19 -30.52
C LEU A 465 -11.09 2.52 -31.90
N ALA A 466 -10.87 1.51 -32.74
CA ALA A 466 -10.32 1.70 -34.07
C ALA A 466 -11.20 2.60 -34.95
N GLN A 467 -12.54 2.52 -34.79
CA GLN A 467 -13.49 3.43 -35.47
C GLN A 467 -13.33 4.89 -35.05
N GLN A 468 -12.74 5.15 -33.88
CA GLN A 468 -12.45 6.48 -33.35
C GLN A 468 -11.02 6.93 -33.69
N GLY A 469 -10.27 6.16 -34.49
CA GLY A 469 -8.87 6.46 -34.83
C GLY A 469 -7.88 6.09 -33.72
N ILE A 470 -8.29 5.28 -32.73
CA ILE A 470 -7.43 4.79 -31.65
C ILE A 470 -7.24 3.29 -31.83
N PHE A 471 -6.02 2.83 -32.03
CA PHE A 471 -5.81 1.42 -32.31
C PHE A 471 -4.50 0.90 -31.74
N ARG A 472 -4.44 -0.42 -31.68
CA ARG A 472 -3.22 -1.17 -31.49
C ARG A 472 -3.19 -2.27 -32.53
N TYR A 473 -2.01 -2.74 -32.84
CA TYR A 473 -1.90 -3.90 -33.69
C TYR A 473 -2.38 -5.15 -32.93
N ALA A 474 -3.24 -5.94 -33.59
CA ALA A 474 -3.62 -7.27 -33.15
C ALA A 474 -3.89 -8.16 -34.38
N PRO A 475 -3.39 -9.41 -34.39
CA PRO A 475 -3.71 -10.36 -35.46
C PRO A 475 -5.18 -10.78 -35.40
N ALA A 476 -5.65 -11.49 -36.45
CA ALA A 476 -7.04 -11.96 -36.55
C ALA A 476 -7.46 -12.82 -35.33
N ASP A 477 -6.55 -13.66 -34.84
CA ASP A 477 -6.68 -14.27 -33.53
C ASP A 477 -6.17 -13.30 -32.46
N PHE A 478 -7.09 -12.56 -31.83
CA PHE A 478 -6.77 -11.55 -30.83
C PHE A 478 -5.99 -12.11 -29.62
N SER A 479 -6.05 -13.43 -29.36
CA SER A 479 -5.27 -14.06 -28.28
C SER A 479 -3.76 -14.07 -28.55
N GLN A 480 -3.34 -13.96 -29.81
CA GLN A 480 -1.94 -13.96 -30.24
C GLN A 480 -1.33 -12.55 -30.30
N ARG A 481 -2.08 -11.52 -29.90
CA ARG A 481 -1.55 -10.15 -29.82
C ARG A 481 -0.37 -10.10 -28.86
N ILE A 482 0.58 -9.23 -29.17
CA ILE A 482 1.74 -8.96 -28.32
C ILE A 482 1.84 -7.47 -28.04
N ASP A 483 2.48 -7.12 -26.93
CA ASP A 483 2.80 -5.74 -26.62
C ASP A 483 4.04 -5.29 -27.41
N PHE A 484 4.10 -4.00 -27.72
CA PHE A 484 5.14 -3.37 -28.54
C PHE A 484 5.33 -4.06 -29.90
N ASP A 485 4.22 -4.41 -30.57
CA ASP A 485 4.25 -4.96 -31.93
C ASP A 485 4.71 -3.90 -32.95
N ASP A 486 5.79 -4.17 -33.67
CA ASP A 486 6.42 -3.23 -34.60
C ASP A 486 5.56 -2.97 -35.85
N ARG A 487 4.58 -3.85 -36.13
CA ARG A 487 3.58 -3.66 -37.19
C ARG A 487 2.60 -2.53 -36.87
N LEU A 488 2.50 -2.11 -35.61
CA LEU A 488 1.82 -0.85 -35.28
C LEU A 488 2.47 0.33 -36.04
N LEU A 489 3.79 0.33 -36.16
CA LEU A 489 4.55 1.41 -36.79
C LEU A 489 4.63 1.23 -38.31
N SER A 490 4.91 0.00 -38.77
CA SER A 490 5.15 -0.27 -40.19
C SER A 490 3.89 -0.49 -41.02
N GLU A 491 2.83 -1.07 -40.46
CA GLU A 491 1.58 -1.35 -41.19
C GLU A 491 0.49 -0.31 -40.88
N MET A 492 0.26 0.00 -39.61
CA MET A 492 -0.81 0.93 -39.21
C MET A 492 -0.39 2.39 -39.27
N ASN A 493 0.91 2.65 -39.04
CA ASN A 493 1.58 3.95 -39.18
C ASN A 493 0.77 5.15 -38.61
N PRO A 494 0.42 5.14 -37.31
CA PRO A 494 -0.42 6.17 -36.70
C PRO A 494 0.21 7.58 -36.70
N THR A 495 -0.59 8.61 -36.43
CA THR A 495 -0.06 9.98 -36.28
C THR A 495 0.73 10.13 -34.98
N TYR A 496 0.20 9.58 -33.89
CA TYR A 496 0.84 9.55 -32.58
C TYR A 496 0.98 8.12 -32.08
N VAL A 497 2.06 7.83 -31.35
CA VAL A 497 2.23 6.59 -30.59
C VAL A 497 2.35 6.95 -29.12
N VAL A 498 1.59 6.28 -28.26
CA VAL A 498 1.56 6.56 -26.82
C VAL A 498 1.78 5.30 -26.00
N PHE A 499 2.60 5.45 -24.95
CA PHE A 499 2.82 4.43 -23.94
C PHE A 499 3.32 5.07 -22.64
N SER A 500 3.10 4.35 -21.54
CA SER A 500 3.45 4.77 -20.20
C SER A 500 4.71 4.09 -19.68
N SER A 501 5.23 4.61 -18.58
CA SER A 501 6.33 4.03 -17.84
C SER A 501 6.01 2.66 -17.22
N PHE A 502 4.74 2.35 -16.98
CA PHE A 502 4.31 0.99 -16.61
C PHE A 502 4.47 -0.02 -17.74
N GLU A 503 4.36 0.42 -18.99
CA GLU A 503 4.49 -0.45 -20.16
C GLU A 503 5.95 -0.62 -20.55
N ALA A 504 6.73 0.46 -20.54
CA ALA A 504 8.07 0.47 -21.12
C ALA A 504 9.22 0.26 -20.12
N SER A 505 9.11 0.70 -18.86
CA SER A 505 10.30 0.85 -18.00
C SER A 505 10.94 -0.48 -17.61
N ASP A 506 10.15 -1.53 -17.38
CA ASP A 506 10.70 -2.84 -17.06
C ASP A 506 11.34 -3.49 -18.28
N LEU A 507 10.74 -3.34 -19.45
CA LEU A 507 11.33 -3.80 -20.72
C LEU A 507 12.62 -3.05 -21.04
N ASP A 508 12.64 -1.72 -20.89
CA ASP A 508 13.84 -0.90 -21.08
C ASP A 508 14.96 -1.28 -20.11
N ARG A 509 14.64 -1.44 -18.82
CA ARG A 509 15.61 -1.89 -17.80
C ARG A 509 16.21 -3.24 -18.17
N LEU A 510 15.37 -4.22 -18.53
CA LEU A 510 15.80 -5.56 -18.92
C LEU A 510 16.59 -5.54 -20.23
N SER A 511 16.23 -4.69 -21.18
CA SER A 511 16.95 -4.54 -22.45
C SER A 511 18.41 -4.11 -22.29
N ARG A 512 18.76 -3.48 -21.15
CA ARG A 512 20.11 -3.04 -20.81
C ARG A 512 20.89 -4.05 -19.98
N GLN A 513 20.27 -5.15 -19.54
CA GLN A 513 20.95 -6.21 -18.79
C GLN A 513 21.70 -7.16 -19.75
N ARG A 514 22.87 -7.62 -19.31
CA ARG A 514 23.70 -8.59 -20.07
C ARG A 514 23.09 -9.99 -20.05
N GLU A 515 22.55 -10.39 -18.92
CA GLU A 515 21.92 -11.70 -18.73
C GLU A 515 20.40 -11.52 -18.58
N LEU A 516 19.66 -12.18 -19.46
CA LEU A 516 18.20 -12.12 -19.52
C LEU A 516 17.63 -13.53 -19.37
N PRO A 517 16.66 -13.75 -18.46
CA PRO A 517 15.97 -15.03 -18.38
C PRO A 517 15.32 -15.38 -19.72
N GLU A 518 15.50 -16.62 -20.17
CA GLU A 518 15.01 -17.12 -21.48
C GLU A 518 13.54 -16.77 -21.72
N LYS A 519 12.72 -16.95 -20.67
CA LYS A 519 11.27 -16.67 -20.67
C LYS A 519 10.89 -15.28 -21.19
N PHE A 520 11.75 -14.27 -20.99
CA PHE A 520 11.45 -12.87 -21.34
C PHE A 520 12.26 -12.34 -22.51
N ARG A 521 13.17 -13.14 -23.07
CA ARG A 521 14.05 -12.70 -24.17
C ARG A 521 13.25 -12.22 -25.38
N GLY A 522 12.23 -12.98 -25.79
CA GLY A 522 11.38 -12.61 -26.92
C GLY A 522 10.66 -11.28 -26.73
N GLN A 523 10.11 -11.00 -25.53
CA GLN A 523 9.45 -9.73 -25.23
C GLN A 523 10.44 -8.54 -25.27
N VAL A 524 11.65 -8.73 -24.75
CA VAL A 524 12.69 -7.69 -24.74
C VAL A 524 13.22 -7.43 -26.15
N GLU A 525 13.42 -8.47 -26.97
CA GLU A 525 13.82 -8.31 -28.38
C GLU A 525 12.73 -7.62 -29.20
N GLN A 526 11.47 -7.98 -28.99
CA GLN A 526 10.33 -7.29 -29.59
C GLN A 526 10.34 -5.79 -29.24
N TYR A 527 10.46 -5.48 -27.95
CA TYR A 527 10.54 -4.10 -27.47
C TYR A 527 11.70 -3.32 -28.09
N ARG A 528 12.89 -3.92 -28.22
CA ARG A 528 14.04 -3.27 -28.88
C ARG A 528 13.74 -2.93 -30.33
N ARG A 529 13.21 -3.88 -31.10
CA ARG A 529 12.84 -3.66 -32.51
C ARG A 529 11.80 -2.55 -32.66
N PHE A 530 10.77 -2.57 -31.82
CA PHE A 530 9.76 -1.51 -31.79
C PHE A 530 10.39 -0.14 -31.52
N MET A 531 11.24 -0.04 -30.49
CA MET A 531 11.86 1.24 -30.11
C MET A 531 12.85 1.76 -31.16
N ASP A 532 13.55 0.88 -31.87
CA ASP A 532 14.45 1.26 -32.97
C ASP A 532 13.65 1.84 -34.14
N GLN A 533 12.61 1.14 -34.59
CA GLN A 533 11.70 1.65 -35.64
C GLN A 533 10.98 2.93 -35.22
N LEU A 534 10.57 3.04 -33.95
CA LEU A 534 9.93 4.25 -33.42
C LEU A 534 10.87 5.46 -33.55
N LYS A 535 12.15 5.32 -33.20
CA LYS A 535 13.12 6.42 -33.31
C LYS A 535 13.44 6.78 -34.77
N GLU A 536 13.35 5.82 -35.67
CA GLU A 536 13.54 6.05 -37.11
C GLU A 536 12.36 6.81 -37.72
N GLY A 537 11.12 6.39 -37.44
CA GLY A 537 9.90 6.95 -38.07
C GLY A 537 9.19 8.07 -37.29
N TYR A 538 9.49 8.25 -36.00
CA TYR A 538 8.80 9.19 -35.12
C TYR A 538 9.79 10.06 -34.34
N GLU A 539 9.34 11.23 -33.91
CA GLU A 539 10.05 12.14 -33.02
C GLU A 539 9.32 12.29 -31.67
N PRO A 540 10.04 12.48 -30.55
CA PRO A 540 9.41 12.75 -29.26
C PRO A 540 8.56 14.02 -29.35
N PHE A 541 7.26 13.91 -29.06
CA PHE A 541 6.34 15.04 -29.10
C PHE A 541 6.14 15.66 -27.73
N VAL A 542 5.79 14.85 -26.74
CA VAL A 542 5.67 15.28 -25.34
C VAL A 542 5.93 14.12 -24.38
N ALA A 543 6.46 14.45 -23.20
CA ALA A 543 6.51 13.55 -22.05
C ALA A 543 5.83 14.23 -20.86
N VAL A 544 4.79 13.60 -20.30
CA VAL A 544 4.03 14.15 -19.17
C VAL A 544 4.18 13.24 -17.95
N GLY A 545 4.41 13.83 -16.78
CA GLY A 545 4.48 13.10 -15.51
C GLY A 545 5.90 12.85 -15.00
N GLY A 546 6.12 11.71 -14.35
CA GLY A 546 7.39 11.35 -13.71
C GLY A 546 7.73 12.14 -12.44
N GLY A 547 8.97 12.00 -11.97
CA GLY A 547 9.49 12.66 -10.76
C GLY A 547 9.19 11.94 -9.44
N VAL A 548 8.37 10.88 -9.47
CA VAL A 548 8.24 9.90 -8.39
C VAL A 548 9.47 8.98 -8.33
N PRO A 549 9.83 8.44 -7.15
CA PRO A 549 10.80 7.34 -7.08
C PRO A 549 10.36 6.20 -8.01
N GLN A 550 11.31 5.57 -8.71
CA GLN A 550 11.08 4.41 -9.59
C GLN A 550 10.76 3.14 -8.77
N VAL A 551 9.67 3.21 -8.02
CA VAL A 551 9.10 2.14 -7.22
C VAL A 551 7.67 1.98 -7.69
N HIS A 552 7.34 0.78 -8.18
CA HIS A 552 6.08 0.47 -8.85
C HIS A 552 4.83 1.00 -8.11
N ASP A 553 4.77 0.79 -6.79
CA ASP A 553 3.65 1.22 -5.93
C ASP A 553 3.46 2.75 -5.83
N LEU A 554 4.52 3.55 -6.08
CA LEU A 554 4.45 5.02 -6.08
C LEU A 554 4.23 5.59 -7.48
N GLU A 555 4.50 4.79 -8.51
CA GLU A 555 4.38 5.18 -9.90
C GLU A 555 2.92 5.38 -10.32
N TYR A 556 1.97 4.73 -9.63
CA TYR A 556 0.54 4.88 -9.87
C TYR A 556 0.11 6.34 -9.93
N ILE A 557 0.65 7.18 -9.03
CA ILE A 557 0.29 8.58 -8.84
C ILE A 557 0.65 9.44 -10.05
N ARG A 558 1.80 9.14 -10.66
CA ARG A 558 2.41 10.04 -11.65
C ARG A 558 3.30 9.26 -12.62
N PRO A 559 2.73 8.32 -13.39
CA PRO A 559 3.50 7.63 -14.41
C PRO A 559 4.04 8.64 -15.42
N THR A 560 5.12 8.30 -16.11
CA THR A 560 5.56 9.07 -17.27
C THR A 560 4.81 8.56 -18.48
N ILE A 561 4.11 9.44 -19.18
CA ILE A 561 3.45 9.13 -20.44
C ILE A 561 4.28 9.75 -21.56
N TRP A 562 4.74 8.93 -22.49
CA TRP A 562 5.46 9.38 -23.67
C TRP A 562 4.54 9.37 -24.88
N VAL A 563 4.55 10.48 -25.62
CA VAL A 563 3.88 10.62 -26.90
C VAL A 563 4.93 10.90 -27.96
N TRP A 564 4.90 10.11 -29.02
CA TRP A 564 5.76 10.26 -30.20
C TRP A 564 4.88 10.65 -31.39
N LYS A 565 5.36 11.56 -32.23
CA LYS A 565 4.66 12.02 -33.43
C LYS A 565 5.40 11.52 -34.67
N ARG A 566 4.67 11.06 -35.67
CA ARG A 566 5.24 10.61 -36.95
C ARG A 566 5.96 11.76 -37.64
N LYS A 567 7.15 11.48 -38.18
CA LYS A 567 7.99 12.43 -38.93
C LYS A 567 7.37 12.84 -40.26
#